data_AF-A0A9W3AMW6-F1
#
_entry.id   AF-A0A9W3AMW6-F1
#
_cell.length_a   1.000
_cell.length_b   1.000
_cell.length_c   1.000
_cell.angle_alpha   90.00
_cell.angle_beta   90.00
_cell.angle_gamma   90.00
#
_symmetry.space_group_name_H-M   'P 1'
#
loop_
_entity.id
_entity.type
_entity.pdbx_description
1 polymer ?
#
loop_
_entity_poly.entity_id
_entity_poly.type
_entity_poly.pdbx_seq_one_letter_code
_entity_poly.pdbx_strand_id
1 'polypeptide(L)'
;MKFLRSEETVYSDHSDVINTSRLKSIELLRSEETLYYDATDRSHTKSIDSVLSSETSDYGTLGNEGTLKRLNKRKSGKHQMSKYSTVSSVTSDYYTLVRDKKSARRQSEQVTAVVEPKTDAKGSSDNFEEHMRKEKYEFLNCTKQPEHSSFIPIQSFSIESLPQSYQSQEIYNLVIALSTLVVRIKVSAISPNRPKHWPGIETPYSWPDDVQDKTVFGTGRVEEVTKGQESCPCETCKTSSAPSEFWWLIRVVTASHVVFDDLEAQHTSCELFYDSESSKVTSIKGLRLASSDMTKDLSKLLCVTCDVTLAEKLEKCVDTFIDAWETAFDKYFGDQEAAKENLVILIFHPHGYYKHLSVGHYIETHKELNDDKELQWSTYNTPTCTGSDGAYVLNTKLFHSFD
;
A
#
# COMPACT_ATOMS: atom_id res chain seq x y z
N MET A 1 57.11 -40.83 -34.91
CA MET A 1 58.20 -39.86 -34.70
C MET A 1 57.76 -38.54 -35.32
N LYS A 2 57.79 -37.47 -34.53
CA LYS A 2 57.46 -36.05 -34.80
C LYS A 2 55.98 -35.62 -34.93
N PHE A 3 55.64 -34.82 -33.92
CA PHE A 3 54.51 -33.92 -33.69
C PHE A 3 54.39 -32.83 -34.76
N LEU A 4 53.16 -32.32 -34.96
CA LEU A 4 52.74 -30.95 -34.57
C LEU A 4 51.22 -30.82 -34.74
N ARG A 5 50.53 -30.42 -33.67
CA ARG A 5 49.13 -29.97 -33.64
C ARG A 5 49.12 -28.45 -33.85
N SER A 6 48.21 -27.95 -34.68
CA SER A 6 47.80 -26.55 -34.73
C SER A 6 46.39 -26.43 -34.16
N GLU A 7 46.22 -25.55 -33.18
CA GLU A 7 44.95 -25.14 -32.61
C GLU A 7 44.35 -24.02 -33.48
N GLU A 8 43.09 -24.19 -33.90
CA GLU A 8 42.26 -23.11 -34.42
C GLU A 8 41.18 -22.80 -33.38
N THR A 9 41.22 -21.57 -32.86
CA THR A 9 40.23 -20.96 -31.99
C THR A 9 39.11 -20.34 -32.82
N VAL A 10 37.89 -20.84 -32.66
CA VAL A 10 36.68 -20.23 -33.22
C VAL A 10 36.13 -19.23 -32.19
N TYR A 11 36.20 -17.94 -32.51
CA TYR A 11 35.42 -16.89 -31.84
C TYR A 11 34.00 -16.91 -32.40
N SER A 12 32.99 -17.20 -31.57
CA SER A 12 31.57 -17.00 -31.91
C SER A 12 31.04 -15.76 -31.21
N ASP A 13 30.70 -14.74 -32.01
CA ASP A 13 29.94 -13.55 -31.61
C ASP A 13 28.51 -13.94 -31.19
N HIS A 14 28.19 -13.74 -29.91
CA HIS A 14 26.83 -13.88 -29.38
C HIS A 14 26.54 -12.84 -28.28
N SER A 15 26.93 -11.57 -28.47
CA SER A 15 26.61 -10.48 -27.52
C SER A 15 25.37 -9.66 -27.86
N ASP A 16 24.80 -9.75 -29.07
CA ASP A 16 23.91 -8.69 -29.55
C ASP A 16 22.40 -9.00 -29.50
N VAL A 17 22.00 -10.18 -29.01
CA VAL A 17 20.57 -10.56 -28.88
C VAL A 17 20.03 -10.35 -27.46
N ILE A 18 20.90 -10.27 -26.44
CA ILE A 18 20.49 -10.24 -25.02
C ILE A 18 20.06 -8.83 -24.57
N ASN A 19 20.53 -7.77 -25.22
CA ASN A 19 20.27 -6.39 -24.80
C ASN A 19 18.95 -5.81 -25.31
N THR A 20 18.38 -6.34 -26.40
CA THR A 20 17.16 -5.80 -27.02
C THR A 20 15.87 -6.21 -26.30
N SER A 21 15.85 -7.35 -25.62
CA SER A 21 14.71 -7.79 -24.80
C SER A 21 14.60 -6.98 -23.49
N ARG A 22 15.73 -6.67 -22.86
CA ARG A 22 15.79 -5.90 -21.60
C ARG A 22 15.44 -4.42 -21.82
N LEU A 23 15.82 -3.85 -22.97
CA LEU A 23 15.45 -2.49 -23.36
C LEU A 23 13.97 -2.37 -23.72
N LYS A 24 13.37 -3.37 -24.38
CA LYS A 24 11.93 -3.35 -24.73
C LYS A 24 11.00 -3.39 -23.51
N SER A 25 11.36 -4.13 -22.45
CA SER A 25 10.56 -4.16 -21.21
C SER A 25 10.69 -2.88 -20.38
N ILE A 26 11.84 -2.21 -20.43
CA ILE A 26 12.06 -0.91 -19.79
C ILE A 26 11.41 0.23 -20.61
N GLU A 27 11.40 0.14 -21.94
CA GLU A 27 10.65 1.06 -22.82
C GLU A 27 9.14 0.90 -22.65
N LEU A 28 8.61 -0.31 -22.45
CA LEU A 28 7.18 -0.51 -22.17
C LEU A 28 6.76 0.21 -20.87
N LEU A 29 7.53 0.01 -19.79
CA LEU A 29 7.26 0.66 -18.49
C LEU A 29 7.44 2.19 -18.53
N ARG A 30 8.39 2.70 -19.32
CA ARG A 30 8.55 4.16 -19.54
C ARG A 30 7.47 4.75 -20.45
N SER A 31 6.97 3.99 -21.43
CA SER A 31 5.92 4.44 -22.36
C SER A 31 4.54 4.56 -21.71
N GLU A 32 4.23 3.71 -20.73
CA GLU A 32 2.99 3.82 -19.93
C GLU A 32 3.05 5.00 -18.94
N GLU A 33 4.22 5.30 -18.37
CA GLU A 33 4.42 6.52 -17.56
C GLU A 33 4.34 7.80 -18.41
N THR A 34 4.84 7.82 -19.65
CA THR A 34 4.75 9.03 -20.51
C THR A 34 3.35 9.26 -21.07
N LEU A 35 2.57 8.21 -21.37
CA LEU A 35 1.19 8.35 -21.83
C LEU A 35 0.24 8.88 -20.75
N TYR A 36 0.56 8.67 -19.47
CA TYR A 36 -0.21 9.22 -18.35
C TYR A 36 0.13 10.71 -18.08
N TYR A 37 1.38 11.13 -18.33
CA TYR A 37 1.79 12.54 -18.21
C TYR A 37 1.31 13.41 -19.38
N ASP A 38 1.30 12.91 -20.62
CA ASP A 38 0.93 13.71 -21.81
C ASP A 38 -0.60 13.97 -21.91
N ALA A 39 -1.42 13.20 -21.16
CA ALA A 39 -2.87 13.40 -21.09
C ALA A 39 -3.31 14.48 -20.09
N THR A 40 -2.43 14.91 -19.18
CA THR A 40 -2.77 15.90 -18.14
C THR A 40 -2.19 17.31 -18.38
N ASP A 41 -1.35 17.50 -19.41
CA ASP A 41 -0.65 18.78 -19.65
C ASP A 41 -1.09 19.53 -20.94
N ARG A 42 -2.26 19.19 -21.54
CA ARG A 42 -2.79 19.89 -22.73
C ARG A 42 -3.94 20.86 -22.51
N SER A 43 -4.27 21.21 -21.26
CA SER A 43 -5.37 22.15 -20.99
C SER A 43 -4.95 23.46 -20.33
N HIS A 44 -3.79 24.04 -20.64
CA HIS A 44 -3.56 25.46 -20.37
C HIS A 44 -2.63 26.09 -21.42
N THR A 45 -3.21 26.74 -22.42
CA THR A 45 -2.67 27.97 -23.03
C THR A 45 -3.70 28.61 -23.98
N LYS A 46 -3.81 29.94 -23.89
CA LYS A 46 -4.63 30.90 -24.69
C LYS A 46 -6.09 31.07 -24.21
N SER A 47 -6.66 32.26 -24.05
CA SER A 47 -6.22 33.64 -24.28
C SER A 47 -7.13 34.58 -23.48
N ILE A 48 -6.55 35.65 -22.94
CA ILE A 48 -7.25 36.88 -22.55
C ILE A 48 -7.65 37.60 -23.85
N ASP A 49 -8.91 38.04 -24.00
CA ASP A 49 -9.30 39.45 -24.21
C ASP A 49 -10.78 39.66 -24.62
N SER A 50 -11.28 40.83 -24.18
CA SER A 50 -12.44 41.62 -24.68
C SER A 50 -13.86 41.24 -24.21
N VAL A 51 -14.83 42.14 -24.01
CA VAL A 51 -14.98 43.52 -23.49
C VAL A 51 -16.50 43.79 -23.56
N LEU A 52 -17.06 44.40 -22.51
CA LEU A 52 -18.31 45.21 -22.42
C LEU A 52 -19.60 44.78 -23.17
N SER A 53 -20.73 44.67 -22.46
CA SER A 53 -21.72 45.76 -22.29
C SER A 53 -23.14 45.29 -21.91
N SER A 54 -23.82 46.09 -21.05
CA SER A 54 -25.26 46.46 -21.06
C SER A 54 -26.32 45.35 -21.01
N GLU A 55 -27.27 45.25 -20.07
CA GLU A 55 -28.41 46.13 -19.70
C GLU A 55 -29.63 45.18 -19.61
N THR A 56 -30.28 45.09 -18.45
CA THR A 56 -31.64 45.56 -18.12
C THR A 56 -32.84 44.66 -18.47
N SER A 57 -33.74 44.61 -17.47
CA SER A 57 -35.18 44.29 -17.51
C SER A 57 -35.60 42.84 -17.79
N ASP A 58 -36.77 42.35 -17.43
CA ASP A 58 -37.84 42.58 -16.44
C ASP A 58 -39.00 41.68 -16.95
N TYR A 59 -39.94 41.28 -16.09
CA TYR A 59 -41.11 40.43 -16.40
C TYR A 59 -40.84 38.94 -16.74
N GLY A 60 -41.65 37.96 -16.32
CA GLY A 60 -42.94 38.03 -15.66
C GLY A 60 -43.43 36.63 -15.31
N THR A 61 -44.24 36.62 -14.26
CA THR A 61 -45.10 35.58 -13.70
C THR A 61 -45.80 34.72 -14.77
N LEU A 62 -45.86 33.41 -14.55
CA LEU A 62 -47.03 32.59 -14.84
C LEU A 62 -46.99 31.33 -13.95
N GLY A 63 -47.95 31.28 -13.02
CA GLY A 63 -48.23 30.10 -12.23
C GLY A 63 -49.01 29.06 -13.01
N ASN A 64 -48.88 27.80 -12.60
CA ASN A 64 -49.96 26.84 -12.73
C ASN A 64 -49.88 25.85 -11.57
N GLU A 65 -50.96 25.85 -10.79
CA GLU A 65 -51.24 24.91 -9.72
C GLU A 65 -51.60 23.54 -10.31
N GLY A 66 -51.00 22.49 -9.76
CA GLY A 66 -51.23 21.10 -10.16
C GLY A 66 -51.14 20.15 -8.97
N THR A 67 -52.22 20.12 -8.19
CA THR A 67 -52.79 18.98 -7.45
C THR A 67 -51.80 17.95 -6.83
N LEU A 68 -51.44 18.16 -5.55
CA LEU A 68 -50.79 17.18 -4.69
C LEU A 68 -51.82 16.23 -4.05
N LYS A 69 -51.80 14.94 -4.45
CA LYS A 69 -52.45 13.84 -3.72
C LYS A 69 -51.45 13.21 -2.74
N ARG A 70 -51.95 13.03 -1.52
CA ARG A 70 -51.41 12.25 -0.38
C ARG A 70 -50.67 10.97 -0.80
N LEU A 71 -49.58 10.64 -0.09
CA LEU A 71 -49.40 9.33 0.57
C LEU A 71 -48.18 9.29 1.52
N ASN A 72 -48.46 8.79 2.72
CA ASN A 72 -47.62 8.02 3.65
C ASN A 72 -46.41 8.66 4.36
N LYS A 73 -46.73 9.16 5.54
CA LYS A 73 -45.88 9.27 6.73
C LYS A 73 -45.46 7.86 7.21
N ARG A 74 -44.24 7.43 6.92
CA ARG A 74 -43.56 6.32 7.64
C ARG A 74 -42.41 6.90 8.46
N LYS A 75 -42.46 6.64 9.77
CA LYS A 75 -41.46 7.00 10.77
C LYS A 75 -40.13 6.35 10.39
N SER A 76 -39.10 7.15 10.14
CA SER A 76 -37.72 6.66 10.11
C SER A 76 -37.22 6.52 11.54
N GLY A 77 -36.99 5.26 11.95
CA GLY A 77 -36.12 4.97 13.08
C GLY A 77 -34.70 5.34 12.68
N LYS A 78 -34.04 6.19 13.46
CA LYS A 78 -32.61 6.44 13.33
C LYS A 78 -31.88 5.15 13.72
N HIS A 79 -31.43 4.38 12.74
CA HIS A 79 -30.36 3.41 12.93
C HIS A 79 -29.05 4.12 12.61
N GLN A 80 -28.19 4.15 13.63
CA GLN A 80 -26.86 4.71 13.58
C GLN A 80 -26.00 3.73 12.77
N MET A 81 -25.80 4.03 11.48
CA MET A 81 -24.86 3.30 10.63
C MET A 81 -23.44 3.49 11.18
N SER A 82 -22.83 2.42 11.67
CA SER A 82 -21.40 2.42 12.01
C SER A 82 -20.57 2.55 10.74
N LYS A 83 -19.52 3.37 10.81
CA LYS A 83 -18.58 3.67 9.73
C LYS A 83 -18.04 2.40 9.06
N TYR A 84 -18.36 2.20 7.78
CA TYR A 84 -17.75 1.16 6.95
C TYR A 84 -16.33 1.58 6.56
N SER A 85 -15.36 0.66 6.62
CA SER A 85 -14.05 0.83 5.98
C SER A 85 -14.14 0.31 4.55
N THR A 86 -14.10 1.20 3.58
CA THR A 86 -13.97 0.86 2.17
C THR A 86 -12.54 0.41 1.92
N VAL A 87 -12.32 -0.81 1.42
CA VAL A 87 -10.98 -1.25 0.99
C VAL A 87 -11.04 -1.74 -0.44
N SER A 88 -10.19 -1.15 -1.29
CA SER A 88 -9.98 -1.56 -2.68
C SER A 88 -9.03 -2.76 -2.74
N SER A 89 -9.39 -3.78 -3.52
CA SER A 89 -8.59 -4.98 -3.73
C SER A 89 -7.54 -4.77 -4.83
N VAL A 90 -6.27 -4.63 -4.45
CA VAL A 90 -5.09 -4.42 -5.33
C VAL A 90 -4.60 -5.75 -5.96
N THR A 91 -5.49 -6.72 -6.16
CA THR A 91 -5.07 -8.13 -6.33
C THR A 91 -4.82 -8.56 -7.77
N SER A 92 -5.41 -7.89 -8.77
CA SER A 92 -5.28 -8.27 -10.20
C SER A 92 -3.88 -7.99 -10.77
N ASP A 93 -3.33 -6.79 -10.53
CA ASP A 93 -1.99 -6.41 -11.03
C ASP A 93 -0.86 -7.28 -10.44
N TYR A 94 -1.10 -7.85 -9.26
CA TYR A 94 -0.16 -8.70 -8.55
C TYR A 94 0.08 -10.05 -9.27
N TYR A 95 -0.93 -10.61 -9.94
CA TYR A 95 -0.81 -11.89 -10.67
C TYR A 95 0.16 -11.80 -11.85
N THR A 96 0.10 -10.71 -12.59
CA THR A 96 0.97 -10.48 -13.76
C THR A 96 2.42 -10.30 -13.31
N LEU A 97 2.64 -9.53 -12.24
CA LEU A 97 3.98 -9.27 -11.69
C LEU A 97 4.70 -10.54 -11.19
N VAL A 98 3.98 -11.42 -10.48
CA VAL A 98 4.54 -12.68 -9.94
C VAL A 98 4.99 -13.62 -11.05
N ARG A 99 4.21 -13.72 -12.13
CA ARG A 99 4.51 -14.59 -13.28
C ARG A 99 5.78 -14.16 -14.03
N ASP A 100 6.01 -12.86 -14.15
CA ASP A 100 7.15 -12.31 -14.91
C ASP A 100 8.48 -12.41 -14.14
N LYS A 101 8.47 -12.23 -12.80
CA LYS A 101 9.68 -12.32 -11.97
C LYS A 101 10.27 -13.74 -11.91
N LYS A 102 9.45 -14.79 -11.96
CA LYS A 102 9.89 -16.20 -11.98
C LYS A 102 10.70 -16.55 -13.24
N SER A 103 10.38 -15.91 -14.37
CA SER A 103 11.09 -16.09 -15.65
C SER A 103 12.47 -15.43 -15.63
N ALA A 104 12.62 -14.29 -14.96
CA ALA A 104 13.88 -13.57 -14.84
C ALA A 104 14.87 -14.24 -13.86
N ARG A 105 14.38 -14.86 -12.78
CA ARG A 105 15.22 -15.36 -11.68
C ARG A 105 15.97 -16.66 -11.99
N ARG A 106 15.49 -17.49 -12.92
CA ARG A 106 16.18 -18.73 -13.33
C ARG A 106 17.54 -18.48 -14.02
N GLN A 107 17.93 -17.23 -14.27
CA GLN A 107 19.11 -16.88 -15.07
C GLN A 107 20.23 -16.17 -14.29
N SER A 108 20.05 -15.85 -13.00
CA SER A 108 21.08 -15.12 -12.24
C SER A 108 21.27 -15.63 -10.82
N GLU A 109 22.10 -16.66 -10.66
CA GLU A 109 22.73 -16.97 -9.37
C GLU A 109 24.21 -17.25 -9.59
N GLN A 110 25.07 -16.27 -9.28
CA GLN A 110 26.42 -16.53 -8.76
C GLN A 110 27.05 -15.27 -8.13
N VAL A 111 27.51 -15.46 -6.88
CA VAL A 111 28.50 -14.72 -6.08
C VAL A 111 28.11 -13.37 -5.48
N THR A 112 28.08 -13.31 -4.15
CA THR A 112 28.45 -12.11 -3.36
C THR A 112 29.06 -12.47 -2.01
N ALA A 113 30.10 -11.72 -1.65
CA ALA A 113 30.87 -11.84 -0.42
C ALA A 113 30.30 -10.94 0.69
N VAL A 114 30.47 -11.39 1.93
CA VAL A 114 29.96 -10.76 3.16
C VAL A 114 30.76 -9.50 3.51
N VAL A 115 30.07 -8.36 3.67
CA VAL A 115 30.62 -7.14 4.28
C VAL A 115 29.84 -6.86 5.56
N GLU A 116 30.54 -6.67 6.67
CA GLU A 116 29.95 -6.39 7.97
C GLU A 116 29.50 -4.91 8.08
N PRO A 117 28.29 -4.63 8.61
CA PRO A 117 27.81 -3.27 8.79
C PRO A 117 28.33 -2.66 10.10
N LYS A 118 28.80 -1.40 10.00
CA LYS A 118 29.10 -0.54 11.15
C LYS A 118 27.84 0.17 11.61
N THR A 119 27.54 0.08 12.91
CA THR A 119 26.43 0.80 13.56
C THR A 119 26.98 2.01 14.29
N ASP A 120 26.45 3.21 14.03
CA ASP A 120 26.48 4.33 14.96
C ASP A 120 25.35 5.33 14.66
N ALA A 121 24.45 5.53 15.63
CA ALA A 121 23.75 6.79 15.90
C ALA A 121 22.96 6.66 17.22
N LYS A 122 23.46 7.29 18.29
CA LYS A 122 22.70 7.51 19.54
C LYS A 122 21.73 8.67 19.33
N GLY A 123 20.45 8.34 19.12
CA GLY A 123 19.35 9.29 19.24
C GLY A 123 18.98 9.55 20.70
N SER A 124 18.57 10.79 21.00
CA SER A 124 18.08 11.25 22.30
C SER A 124 16.93 10.38 22.85
N SER A 125 17.08 9.84 24.07
CA SER A 125 16.15 8.88 24.69
C SER A 125 14.79 9.46 25.07
N ASP A 126 14.72 10.76 25.33
CA ASP A 126 13.60 11.32 26.08
C ASP A 126 12.33 11.48 25.22
N ASN A 127 12.48 11.67 23.91
CA ASN A 127 11.35 11.79 22.99
C ASN A 127 10.69 10.43 22.67
N PHE A 128 11.44 9.34 22.81
CA PHE A 128 10.95 7.99 22.48
C PHE A 128 9.95 7.46 23.52
N GLU A 129 10.22 7.69 24.81
CA GLU A 129 9.30 7.28 25.88
C GLU A 129 7.95 7.99 25.83
N GLU A 130 7.93 9.28 25.50
CA GLU A 130 6.69 10.07 25.44
C GLU A 130 5.79 9.62 24.28
N HIS A 131 6.36 9.36 23.09
CA HIS A 131 5.61 8.83 21.96
C HIS A 131 5.01 7.44 22.23
N MET A 132 5.79 6.52 22.82
CA MET A 132 5.29 5.20 23.21
C MET A 132 4.13 5.29 24.22
N ARG A 133 4.16 6.26 25.15
CA ARG A 133 3.04 6.50 26.08
C ARG A 133 1.77 6.94 25.36
N LYS A 134 1.88 7.77 24.32
CA LYS A 134 0.72 8.23 23.53
C LYS A 134 0.09 7.09 22.73
N GLU A 135 0.88 6.32 21.98
CA GLU A 135 0.40 5.19 21.17
C GLU A 135 -0.32 4.16 22.04
N LYS A 136 0.30 3.80 23.18
CA LYS A 136 -0.31 2.89 24.16
C LYS A 136 -1.59 3.47 24.77
N TYR A 137 -1.62 4.76 25.05
CA TYR A 137 -2.83 5.42 25.57
C TYR A 137 -3.97 5.38 24.54
N GLU A 138 -3.71 5.72 23.27
CA GLU A 138 -4.72 5.66 22.21
C GLU A 138 -5.19 4.22 21.96
N PHE A 139 -4.28 3.25 22.04
CA PHE A 139 -4.62 1.83 21.99
C PHE A 139 -5.56 1.42 23.13
N LEU A 140 -5.25 1.79 24.39
CA LEU A 140 -6.06 1.42 25.54
C LEU A 140 -7.42 2.15 25.59
N ASN A 141 -7.53 3.33 24.97
CA ASN A 141 -8.73 4.17 24.98
C ASN A 141 -9.47 4.19 23.63
N CYS A 142 -9.29 3.16 22.80
CA CYS A 142 -9.97 3.06 21.51
C CYS A 142 -11.49 2.95 21.68
N THR A 143 -12.21 3.84 21.00
CA THR A 143 -13.68 3.89 21.03
C THR A 143 -14.34 2.95 20.02
N LYS A 144 -13.61 2.54 18.96
CA LYS A 144 -14.13 1.66 17.89
C LYS A 144 -14.07 0.19 18.28
N GLN A 145 -13.04 -0.22 19.01
CA GLN A 145 -12.85 -1.58 19.53
C GLN A 145 -12.35 -1.48 20.97
N PRO A 146 -13.25 -1.32 21.95
CA PRO A 146 -12.88 -1.24 23.35
C PRO A 146 -12.02 -2.44 23.75
N GLU A 147 -10.91 -2.17 24.42
CA GLU A 147 -9.94 -3.17 24.92
C GLU A 147 -9.19 -3.99 23.86
N HIS A 148 -9.55 -3.87 22.57
CA HIS A 148 -8.92 -4.62 21.47
C HIS A 148 -8.78 -6.12 21.73
N SER A 149 -9.71 -6.71 22.50
CA SER A 149 -9.63 -8.11 22.96
C SER A 149 -9.64 -9.14 21.83
N SER A 150 -10.10 -8.74 20.64
CA SER A 150 -10.09 -9.54 19.42
C SER A 150 -8.81 -9.39 18.58
N PHE A 151 -7.90 -8.50 18.97
CA PHE A 151 -6.63 -8.31 18.29
C PHE A 151 -5.59 -9.26 18.90
N ILE A 152 -4.91 -10.00 18.03
CA ILE A 152 -3.89 -10.96 18.44
C ILE A 152 -2.54 -10.30 18.18
N PRO A 153 -1.69 -10.09 19.21
CA PRO A 153 -0.29 -9.70 19.00
C PRO A 153 0.39 -10.63 18.00
N ILE A 154 1.13 -10.10 17.03
CA ILE A 154 1.71 -10.96 15.98
C ILE A 154 2.63 -12.05 16.53
N GLN A 155 3.30 -11.79 17.64
CA GLN A 155 4.18 -12.75 18.33
C GLN A 155 3.42 -13.90 19.01
N SER A 156 2.13 -13.69 19.30
CA SER A 156 1.24 -14.69 19.90
C SER A 156 0.42 -15.44 18.86
N PHE A 157 0.55 -15.10 17.57
CA PHE A 157 -0.18 -15.76 16.51
C PHE A 157 0.27 -17.21 16.34
N SER A 158 -0.70 -18.11 16.35
CA SER A 158 -0.49 -19.53 16.11
C SER A 158 -1.49 -20.06 15.08
N ILE A 159 -1.24 -21.26 14.56
CA ILE A 159 -2.17 -21.92 13.63
C ILE A 159 -3.55 -22.10 14.25
N GLU A 160 -3.65 -22.35 15.55
CA GLU A 160 -4.91 -22.50 16.29
C GLU A 160 -5.70 -21.19 16.41
N SER A 161 -5.07 -20.04 16.13
CA SER A 161 -5.76 -18.75 16.05
C SER A 161 -6.63 -18.61 14.79
N LEU A 162 -6.46 -19.52 13.82
CA LEU A 162 -7.24 -19.56 12.59
C LEU A 162 -8.53 -20.39 12.79
N PRO A 163 -9.59 -20.11 12.01
CA PRO A 163 -10.76 -20.98 11.95
C PRO A 163 -10.38 -22.39 11.53
N GLN A 164 -11.10 -23.40 12.03
CA GLN A 164 -10.71 -24.81 11.94
C GLN A 164 -10.39 -25.27 10.50
N SER A 165 -11.14 -24.81 9.50
CA SER A 165 -10.90 -25.16 8.09
C SER A 165 -9.65 -24.53 7.48
N TYR A 166 -9.11 -23.48 8.12
CA TYR A 166 -7.91 -22.76 7.72
C TYR A 166 -6.70 -23.04 8.62
N GLN A 167 -6.82 -23.90 9.64
CA GLN A 167 -5.72 -24.35 10.50
C GLN A 167 -4.75 -25.25 9.71
N SER A 168 -4.00 -24.62 8.81
CA SER A 168 -3.07 -25.25 7.89
C SER A 168 -1.72 -24.54 7.90
N GLN A 169 -0.67 -25.29 7.59
CA GLN A 169 0.67 -24.72 7.54
C GLN A 169 0.80 -23.68 6.42
N GLU A 170 0.07 -23.86 5.31
CA GLU A 170 0.12 -22.95 4.17
C GLU A 170 -0.45 -21.57 4.52
N ILE A 171 -1.63 -21.51 5.18
CA ILE A 171 -2.22 -20.23 5.61
C ILE A 171 -1.39 -19.61 6.73
N TYR A 172 -0.92 -20.40 7.69
CA TYR A 172 -0.04 -19.90 8.74
C TYR A 172 1.23 -19.26 8.15
N ASN A 173 1.92 -19.96 7.23
CA ASN A 173 3.11 -19.45 6.56
C ASN A 173 2.82 -18.18 5.76
N LEU A 174 1.68 -18.12 5.07
CA LEU A 174 1.26 -16.93 4.33
C LEU A 174 1.06 -15.73 5.26
N VAL A 175 0.37 -15.90 6.39
CA VAL A 175 0.14 -14.83 7.37
C VAL A 175 1.45 -14.36 7.98
N ILE A 176 2.34 -15.28 8.36
CA ILE A 176 3.67 -14.93 8.87
C ILE A 176 4.50 -14.18 7.82
N ALA A 177 4.54 -14.66 6.58
CA ALA A 177 5.28 -14.01 5.51
C ALA A 177 4.74 -12.60 5.23
N LEU A 178 3.41 -12.44 5.14
CA LEU A 178 2.75 -11.15 5.01
C LEU A 178 3.12 -10.21 6.16
N SER A 179 3.15 -10.71 7.39
CA SER A 179 3.48 -9.91 8.57
C SER A 179 4.88 -9.28 8.48
N THR A 180 5.84 -9.93 7.80
CA THR A 180 7.20 -9.38 7.63
C THR A 180 7.25 -8.18 6.70
N LEU A 181 6.24 -8.01 5.84
CA LEU A 181 6.12 -6.91 4.90
C LEU A 181 5.25 -5.76 5.43
N VAL A 182 4.49 -5.98 6.51
CA VAL A 182 3.66 -4.94 7.12
C VAL A 182 4.51 -3.92 7.86
N VAL A 183 4.24 -2.65 7.57
CA VAL A 183 4.98 -1.50 8.11
C VAL A 183 4.05 -0.58 8.88
N ARG A 184 4.57 0.03 9.95
CA ARG A 184 3.91 1.16 10.60
C ARG A 184 4.22 2.41 9.80
N ILE A 185 3.20 3.16 9.40
CA ILE A 185 3.36 4.44 8.72
C ILE A 185 3.22 5.54 9.77
N LYS A 186 4.20 6.44 9.81
CA LYS A 186 4.21 7.62 10.66
C LYS A 186 4.35 8.85 9.77
N VAL A 187 3.30 9.66 9.69
CA VAL A 187 3.25 10.89 8.88
C VAL A 187 3.33 12.08 9.84
N SER A 188 4.35 12.92 9.67
CA SER A 188 4.62 14.05 10.57
C SER A 188 4.18 15.41 10.04
N ALA A 189 3.65 15.48 8.83
CA ALA A 189 3.07 16.70 8.26
C ALA A 189 1.82 16.35 7.45
N ILE A 190 0.75 17.12 7.62
CA ILE A 190 -0.51 16.95 6.89
C ILE A 190 -0.58 17.98 5.77
N SER A 191 -0.95 17.55 4.58
CA SER A 191 -1.05 18.44 3.42
C SER A 191 -2.22 19.40 3.54
N PRO A 192 -2.02 20.70 3.25
CA PRO A 192 -3.12 21.67 3.14
C PRO A 192 -3.99 21.40 1.91
N ASN A 193 -3.54 20.54 0.99
CA ASN A 193 -4.26 20.21 -0.25
C ASN A 193 -5.24 19.03 -0.07
N ARG A 194 -5.35 18.45 1.14
CA ARG A 194 -6.36 17.42 1.41
C ARG A 194 -7.76 17.95 1.09
N PRO A 195 -8.59 17.21 0.35
CA PRO A 195 -9.96 17.64 0.11
C PRO A 195 -10.76 17.55 1.42
N LYS A 196 -11.83 18.33 1.51
CA LYS A 196 -12.72 18.29 2.68
C LYS A 196 -13.60 17.05 2.72
N HIS A 197 -13.89 16.47 1.55
CA HIS A 197 -14.77 15.32 1.39
C HIS A 197 -14.15 14.31 0.43
N TRP A 198 -14.57 13.06 0.54
CA TRP A 198 -14.25 12.04 -0.44
C TRP A 198 -14.79 12.42 -1.83
N PRO A 199 -14.07 12.11 -2.91
CA PRO A 199 -14.54 12.42 -4.26
C PRO A 199 -15.93 11.82 -4.52
N GLY A 200 -16.88 12.66 -4.92
CA GLY A 200 -18.23 12.24 -5.30
C GLY A 200 -19.23 12.04 -4.16
N ILE A 201 -18.84 12.17 -2.88
CA ILE A 201 -19.76 12.01 -1.74
C ILE A 201 -19.55 13.09 -0.67
N GLU A 202 -20.57 13.42 0.11
CA GLU A 202 -20.50 14.40 1.21
C GLU A 202 -19.81 13.86 2.48
N THR A 203 -19.22 12.67 2.42
CA THR A 203 -18.51 12.11 3.57
C THR A 203 -17.18 12.85 3.75
N PRO A 204 -16.89 13.40 4.95
CA PRO A 204 -15.63 14.09 5.20
C PRO A 204 -14.42 13.21 4.89
N TYR A 205 -13.42 13.79 4.25
CA TYR A 205 -12.12 13.14 4.07
C TYR A 205 -11.44 13.05 5.44
N SER A 206 -10.78 11.94 5.71
CA SER A 206 -10.25 11.65 7.04
C SER A 206 -9.28 12.74 7.54
N TRP A 207 -9.41 13.02 8.85
CA TRP A 207 -8.69 13.99 9.69
C TRP A 207 -9.30 15.40 9.69
N PRO A 208 -9.81 15.87 10.84
CA PRO A 208 -10.31 17.24 10.93
C PRO A 208 -9.18 18.26 10.80
N ASP A 209 -9.54 19.52 10.51
CA ASP A 209 -8.60 20.64 10.33
C ASP A 209 -7.68 20.88 11.57
N ASP A 210 -7.95 20.26 12.71
CA ASP A 210 -7.22 20.39 13.98
C ASP A 210 -5.98 19.47 14.10
N VAL A 211 -5.56 18.84 13.00
CA VAL A 211 -4.46 17.84 12.96
C VAL A 211 -3.18 18.39 12.33
N GLN A 212 -3.12 19.67 11.90
CA GLN A 212 -1.97 20.24 11.18
C GLN A 212 -0.61 20.05 11.89
N ASP A 213 -0.58 19.98 13.23
CA ASP A 213 0.65 19.77 14.02
C ASP A 213 0.78 18.37 14.64
N LYS A 214 -0.11 17.43 14.28
CA LYS A 214 -0.16 16.11 14.90
C LYS A 214 0.48 15.08 13.98
N THR A 215 1.38 14.29 14.54
CA THR A 215 1.79 13.02 13.92
C THR A 215 0.59 12.08 13.88
N VAL A 216 0.33 11.54 12.69
CA VAL A 216 -0.68 10.51 12.45
C VAL A 216 -0.04 9.19 12.09
N PHE A 217 -0.73 8.11 12.44
CA PHE A 217 -0.27 6.75 12.20
C PHE A 217 -1.23 6.02 11.27
N GLY A 218 -0.67 5.13 10.47
CA GLY A 218 -1.41 4.17 9.67
C GLY A 218 -0.61 2.90 9.47
N THR A 219 -1.12 2.04 8.60
CA THR A 219 -0.47 0.79 8.21
C THR A 219 -0.17 0.82 6.71
N GLY A 220 0.89 0.12 6.31
CA GLY A 220 1.12 -0.19 4.90
C GLY A 220 1.79 -1.54 4.74
N ARG A 221 2.13 -1.88 3.49
CA ARG A 221 2.85 -3.10 3.14
C ARG A 221 3.93 -2.81 2.12
N VAL A 222 5.13 -3.35 2.32
CA VAL A 222 6.14 -3.41 1.26
C VAL A 222 5.62 -4.29 0.12
N GLU A 223 5.43 -3.68 -1.04
CA GLU A 223 4.98 -4.35 -2.26
C GLU A 223 6.18 -4.83 -3.09
N GLU A 224 7.23 -4.00 -3.17
CA GLU A 224 8.36 -4.26 -4.04
C GLU A 224 9.65 -3.62 -3.50
N VAL A 225 10.78 -4.27 -3.79
CA VAL A 225 12.13 -3.75 -3.57
C VAL A 225 12.87 -3.84 -4.90
N THR A 226 13.42 -2.70 -5.35
CA THR A 226 14.09 -2.61 -6.65
C THR A 226 15.41 -1.88 -6.50
N LYS A 227 16.48 -2.46 -7.04
CA LYS A 227 17.79 -1.81 -7.08
C LYS A 227 17.74 -0.54 -7.93
N GLY A 228 18.25 0.55 -7.37
CA GLY A 228 18.38 1.82 -8.06
C GLY A 228 19.44 1.78 -9.16
N GLN A 229 19.21 2.58 -10.19
CA GLN A 229 20.18 2.96 -11.21
C GLN A 229 20.45 4.45 -10.93
N GLU A 230 21.69 4.95 -10.98
CA GLU A 230 22.11 6.31 -10.59
C GLU A 230 22.56 6.48 -9.12
N SER A 231 22.92 7.72 -8.75
CA SER A 231 23.34 8.10 -7.40
C SER A 231 22.19 7.99 -6.40
N CYS A 232 22.48 7.53 -5.18
CA CYS A 232 21.47 7.37 -4.14
C CYS A 232 20.79 8.71 -3.80
N PRO A 233 19.44 8.81 -3.87
CA PRO A 233 18.72 10.05 -3.60
C PRO A 233 18.46 10.30 -2.10
N CYS A 234 18.95 9.43 -1.20
CA CYS A 234 18.76 9.62 0.23
C CYS A 234 19.54 10.84 0.75
N GLU A 235 19.02 11.48 1.80
CA GLU A 235 19.59 12.73 2.32
C GLU A 235 21.03 12.58 2.81
N THR A 236 21.35 11.44 3.41
CA THR A 236 22.70 11.09 3.86
C THR A 236 23.67 10.99 2.69
N CYS A 237 23.28 10.35 1.58
CA CYS A 237 24.15 10.23 0.41
C CYS A 237 24.30 11.57 -0.33
N LYS A 238 23.22 12.38 -0.42
CA LYS A 238 23.26 13.71 -1.06
C LYS A 238 24.29 14.65 -0.44
N THR A 239 24.51 14.53 0.87
CA THR A 239 25.42 15.40 1.63
C THR A 239 26.77 14.74 1.95
N SER A 240 26.92 13.44 1.66
CA SER A 240 28.16 12.70 1.91
C SER A 240 29.20 12.97 0.83
N SER A 241 30.48 13.06 1.22
CA SER A 241 31.62 13.04 0.29
C SER A 241 31.88 11.66 -0.31
N ALA A 242 31.28 10.62 0.27
CA ALA A 242 31.32 9.24 -0.20
C ALA A 242 29.87 8.70 -0.25
N PRO A 243 29.07 9.09 -1.27
CA PRO A 243 27.73 8.57 -1.46
C PRO A 243 27.78 7.06 -1.75
N SER A 244 26.75 6.32 -1.33
CA SER A 244 26.66 4.90 -1.65
C SER A 244 26.48 4.69 -3.16
N GLU A 245 27.27 3.77 -3.73
CA GLU A 245 27.13 3.31 -5.11
C GLU A 245 25.89 2.42 -5.30
N PHE A 246 25.40 1.82 -4.21
CA PHE A 246 24.24 0.93 -4.22
C PHE A 246 23.13 1.47 -3.34
N TRP A 247 21.92 1.44 -3.88
CA TRP A 247 20.71 1.83 -3.17
C TRP A 247 19.49 1.13 -3.78
N TRP A 248 18.39 1.15 -3.03
CA TRP A 248 17.15 0.49 -3.38
C TRP A 248 15.97 1.43 -3.20
N LEU A 249 15.03 1.33 -4.14
CA LEU A 249 13.67 1.83 -3.99
C LEU A 249 12.84 0.76 -3.33
N ILE A 250 12.09 1.15 -2.30
CA ILE A 250 11.13 0.30 -1.61
C ILE A 250 9.75 0.91 -1.87
N ARG A 251 8.88 0.17 -2.55
CA ARG A 251 7.50 0.59 -2.80
C ARG A 251 6.62 0.09 -1.67
N VAL A 252 5.98 1.02 -0.96
CA VAL A 252 5.03 0.75 0.12
C VAL A 252 3.63 1.12 -0.34
N VAL A 253 2.70 0.18 -0.23
CA VAL A 253 1.28 0.40 -0.51
C VAL A 253 0.57 0.73 0.80
N THR A 254 -0.29 1.74 0.76
CA THR A 254 -1.14 2.18 1.88
C THR A 254 -2.41 2.84 1.33
N ALA A 255 -3.25 3.35 2.22
CA ALA A 255 -4.43 4.10 1.84
C ALA A 255 -4.10 5.55 1.46
N SER A 256 -4.83 6.11 0.50
CA SER A 256 -4.63 7.50 0.06
C SER A 256 -4.96 8.52 1.14
N HIS A 257 -5.87 8.18 2.05
CA HIS A 257 -6.12 9.03 3.21
C HIS A 257 -5.05 8.89 4.29
N VAL A 258 -4.16 7.89 4.23
CA VAL A 258 -3.00 7.78 5.15
C VAL A 258 -1.81 8.57 4.61
N VAL A 259 -1.50 8.49 3.32
CA VAL A 259 -0.50 9.36 2.68
C VAL A 259 -1.12 9.93 1.41
N PHE A 260 -1.42 11.22 1.42
CA PHE A 260 -2.25 11.85 0.39
C PHE A 260 -1.46 12.33 -0.83
N ASP A 261 -0.35 13.05 -0.60
CA ASP A 261 0.45 13.66 -1.65
C ASP A 261 1.96 13.59 -1.37
N ASP A 262 2.75 14.20 -2.25
CA ASP A 262 4.21 14.22 -2.14
C ASP A 262 4.72 14.98 -0.91
N LEU A 263 3.98 15.98 -0.41
CA LEU A 263 4.35 16.70 0.82
C LEU A 263 4.31 15.72 1.99
N GLU A 264 3.21 14.98 2.13
CA GLU A 264 3.08 13.99 3.20
C GLU A 264 4.06 12.85 3.04
N ALA A 265 4.27 12.37 1.80
CA ALA A 265 5.25 11.32 1.50
C ALA A 265 6.67 11.68 1.97
N GLN A 266 7.13 12.91 1.74
CA GLN A 266 8.45 13.40 2.18
C GLN A 266 8.57 13.53 3.70
N HIS A 267 7.43 13.71 4.39
CA HIS A 267 7.32 13.77 5.85
C HIS A 267 6.80 12.46 6.44
N THR A 268 6.88 11.37 5.68
CA THR A 268 6.51 10.04 6.13
C THR A 268 7.75 9.22 6.45
N SER A 269 7.66 8.44 7.52
CA SER A 269 8.58 7.34 7.79
C SER A 269 7.80 6.02 7.84
N CYS A 270 8.38 4.97 7.26
CA CYS A 270 7.87 3.62 7.37
C CYS A 270 8.76 2.85 8.35
N GLU A 271 8.16 2.38 9.43
CA GLU A 271 8.82 1.67 10.51
C GLU A 271 8.58 0.16 10.36
N LEU A 272 9.67 -0.54 10.11
CA LEU A 272 9.75 -1.96 9.82
C LEU A 272 9.98 -2.76 11.11
N PHE A 273 9.45 -3.98 11.13
CA PHE A 273 9.71 -4.98 12.18
C PHE A 273 9.29 -4.56 13.60
N TYR A 274 8.25 -3.73 13.74
CA TYR A 274 7.72 -3.32 15.04
C TYR A 274 6.69 -4.34 15.59
N ASP A 275 7.19 -5.50 16.02
CA ASP A 275 6.35 -6.66 16.38
C ASP A 275 5.98 -6.71 17.87
N SER A 276 6.68 -5.94 18.72
CA SER A 276 6.46 -5.79 20.16
C SER A 276 7.01 -4.46 20.67
N GLU A 277 6.65 -4.05 21.90
CA GLU A 277 7.22 -2.85 22.56
C GLU A 277 8.75 -2.87 22.65
N SER A 278 9.36 -4.06 22.72
CA SER A 278 10.82 -4.26 22.81
C SER A 278 11.52 -4.42 21.46
N SER A 279 10.78 -4.33 20.34
CA SER A 279 11.33 -4.58 19.01
C SER A 279 12.34 -3.52 18.60
N LYS A 280 13.41 -3.95 17.94
CA LYS A 280 14.34 -3.02 17.26
C LYS A 280 13.71 -2.55 15.96
N VAL A 281 13.07 -1.39 16.01
CA VAL A 281 12.41 -0.76 14.86
C VAL A 281 13.46 -0.22 13.88
N THR A 282 13.29 -0.53 12.59
CA THR A 282 14.11 0.04 11.51
C THR A 282 13.25 1.01 10.70
N SER A 283 13.68 2.26 10.56
CA SER A 283 12.89 3.29 9.87
C SER A 283 13.48 3.59 8.49
N ILE A 284 12.62 3.63 7.46
CA ILE A 284 12.95 4.12 6.12
C ILE A 284 12.14 5.38 5.83
N LYS A 285 12.77 6.39 5.22
CA LYS A 285 12.13 7.66 4.91
C LYS A 285 11.40 7.59 3.57
N GLY A 286 10.20 8.16 3.51
CA GLY A 286 9.47 8.38 2.28
C GLY A 286 10.17 9.43 1.41
N LEU A 287 10.15 9.20 0.10
CA LEU A 287 10.76 10.05 -0.92
C LEU A 287 9.70 10.86 -1.67
N ARG A 288 8.68 10.17 -2.21
CA ARG A 288 7.56 10.73 -2.97
C ARG A 288 6.51 9.65 -3.21
N LEU A 289 5.35 10.00 -3.74
CA LEU A 289 4.41 9.04 -4.29
C LEU A 289 4.84 8.59 -5.70
N ALA A 290 4.65 7.31 -5.97
CA ALA A 290 4.63 6.78 -7.33
C ALA A 290 3.26 6.97 -7.98
N SER A 291 2.19 6.81 -7.20
CA SER A 291 0.80 6.98 -7.64
C SER A 291 -0.12 7.16 -6.44
N SER A 292 -1.23 7.90 -6.63
CA SER A 292 -2.33 8.02 -5.68
C SER A 292 -3.66 7.92 -6.42
N ASP A 293 -4.57 7.11 -5.91
CA ASP A 293 -5.93 6.95 -6.41
C ASP A 293 -6.89 7.10 -5.23
N MET A 294 -7.45 8.30 -5.09
CA MET A 294 -8.39 8.61 -4.02
C MET A 294 -9.71 7.85 -4.12
N THR A 295 -10.12 7.47 -5.33
CA THR A 295 -11.38 6.74 -5.54
C THR A 295 -11.26 5.31 -5.04
N LYS A 296 -10.08 4.71 -5.21
CA LYS A 296 -9.75 3.39 -4.65
C LYS A 296 -9.17 3.45 -3.24
N ASP A 297 -9.00 4.66 -2.72
CA ASP A 297 -8.30 4.92 -1.48
C ASP A 297 -6.93 4.22 -1.41
N LEU A 298 -6.12 4.40 -2.45
CA LEU A 298 -4.86 3.69 -2.64
C LEU A 298 -3.72 4.67 -2.87
N SER A 299 -2.59 4.46 -2.23
CA SER A 299 -1.35 5.20 -2.49
C SER A 299 -0.15 4.29 -2.50
N LYS A 300 0.75 4.55 -3.44
CA LYS A 300 2.03 3.85 -3.59
C LYS A 300 3.14 4.82 -3.24
N LEU A 301 3.67 4.71 -2.03
CA LEU A 301 4.78 5.50 -1.52
C LEU A 301 6.11 4.87 -1.98
N LEU A 302 7.02 5.70 -2.48
CA LEU A 302 8.41 5.30 -2.71
C LEU A 302 9.25 5.71 -1.51
N CYS A 303 9.95 4.75 -0.94
CA CYS A 303 10.97 4.94 0.09
C CYS A 303 12.35 4.61 -0.49
N VAL A 304 13.41 5.11 0.14
CA VAL A 304 14.79 4.86 -0.28
C VAL A 304 15.62 4.30 0.87
N THR A 305 16.48 3.33 0.56
CA THR A 305 17.56 2.90 1.44
C THR A 305 18.86 2.68 0.66
N CYS A 306 20.00 2.97 1.29
CA CYS A 306 21.33 2.55 0.85
C CYS A 306 21.94 1.48 1.77
N ASP A 307 21.16 0.97 2.73
CA ASP A 307 21.53 -0.17 3.56
C ASP A 307 21.28 -1.47 2.79
N VAL A 308 22.36 -2.09 2.33
CA VAL A 308 22.35 -3.34 1.56
C VAL A 308 21.72 -4.47 2.37
N THR A 309 22.04 -4.59 3.66
CA THR A 309 21.54 -5.65 4.52
C THR A 309 20.03 -5.54 4.71
N LEU A 310 19.52 -4.30 4.86
CA LEU A 310 18.08 -4.07 4.93
C LEU A 310 17.38 -4.42 3.60
N ALA A 311 17.96 -3.98 2.47
CA ALA A 311 17.39 -4.24 1.16
C ALA A 311 17.29 -5.74 0.84
N GLU A 312 18.38 -6.49 1.02
CA GLU A 312 18.41 -7.94 0.81
C GLU A 312 17.44 -8.68 1.74
N LYS A 313 17.30 -8.22 2.99
CA LYS A 313 16.31 -8.76 3.92
C LYS A 313 14.88 -8.56 3.42
N LEU A 314 14.55 -7.36 2.93
CA LEU A 314 13.21 -7.06 2.41
C LEU A 314 12.92 -7.79 1.10
N GLU A 315 13.89 -7.89 0.19
CA GLU A 315 13.78 -8.71 -1.03
C GLU A 315 13.42 -10.15 -0.67
N LYS A 316 14.15 -10.74 0.28
CA LYS A 316 13.86 -12.09 0.79
C LYS A 316 12.47 -12.20 1.43
N CYS A 317 12.01 -11.19 2.16
CA CYS A 317 10.66 -11.15 2.72
C CYS A 317 9.59 -11.13 1.61
N VAL A 318 9.80 -10.34 0.56
CA VAL A 318 8.89 -10.28 -0.60
C VAL A 318 8.83 -11.64 -1.30
N ASP A 319 9.99 -12.25 -1.54
CA ASP A 319 10.09 -13.58 -2.14
C ASP A 319 9.37 -14.64 -1.30
N THR A 320 9.61 -14.64 0.01
CA THR A 320 8.98 -15.58 0.95
C THR A 320 7.46 -15.42 0.93
N PHE A 321 6.95 -14.19 0.84
CA PHE A 321 5.53 -13.92 0.72
C PHE A 321 4.96 -14.43 -0.61
N ILE A 322 5.66 -14.21 -1.73
CA ILE A 322 5.24 -14.71 -3.04
C ILE A 322 5.15 -16.24 -3.02
N ASP A 323 6.17 -16.94 -2.51
CA ASP A 323 6.19 -18.40 -2.44
C ASP A 323 5.08 -18.95 -1.54
N ALA A 324 4.86 -18.32 -0.38
CA ALA A 324 3.78 -18.70 0.54
C ALA A 324 2.40 -18.41 -0.06
N TRP A 325 2.27 -17.31 -0.82
CA TRP A 325 1.04 -16.95 -1.53
C TRP A 325 0.72 -17.99 -2.61
N GLU A 326 1.67 -18.32 -3.49
CA GLU A 326 1.48 -19.34 -4.54
C GLU A 326 1.03 -20.67 -3.90
N THR A 327 1.71 -21.09 -2.83
CA THR A 327 1.40 -22.36 -2.13
C THR A 327 -0.01 -22.37 -1.52
N ALA A 328 -0.43 -21.27 -0.91
CA ALA A 328 -1.75 -21.16 -0.31
C ALA A 328 -2.86 -20.97 -1.37
N PHE A 329 -2.55 -20.27 -2.47
CA PHE A 329 -3.50 -19.91 -3.51
C PHE A 329 -4.16 -21.15 -4.13
N ASP A 330 -3.34 -22.11 -4.57
CA ASP A 330 -3.80 -23.33 -5.22
C ASP A 330 -4.77 -24.15 -4.35
N LYS A 331 -4.64 -24.04 -3.03
CA LYS A 331 -5.41 -24.83 -2.06
C LYS A 331 -6.65 -24.12 -1.52
N TYR A 332 -6.58 -22.81 -1.31
CA TYR A 332 -7.62 -22.08 -0.56
C TYR A 332 -8.35 -21.00 -1.35
N PHE A 333 -7.77 -20.55 -2.46
CA PHE A 333 -8.29 -19.44 -3.24
C PHE A 333 -8.75 -19.89 -4.63
N GLY A 334 -8.28 -21.05 -5.10
CA GLY A 334 -8.78 -21.72 -6.31
C GLY A 334 -9.95 -22.68 -6.08
N ASP A 335 -10.21 -23.10 -4.84
CA ASP A 335 -11.26 -24.07 -4.49
C ASP A 335 -12.42 -23.41 -3.73
N GLN A 336 -13.60 -23.33 -4.36
CA GLN A 336 -14.81 -22.76 -3.76
C GLN A 336 -15.25 -23.47 -2.48
N GLU A 337 -14.96 -24.77 -2.33
CA GLU A 337 -15.30 -25.52 -1.14
C GLU A 337 -14.38 -25.17 0.04
N ALA A 338 -13.11 -24.89 -0.24
CA ALA A 338 -12.14 -24.41 0.75
C ALA A 338 -12.39 -22.93 1.11
N ALA A 339 -12.99 -22.14 0.22
CA ALA A 339 -13.34 -20.73 0.45
C ALA A 339 -14.64 -20.52 1.27
N LYS A 340 -15.28 -21.58 1.77
CA LYS A 340 -16.63 -21.53 2.38
C LYS A 340 -16.80 -20.57 3.55
N GLU A 341 -15.80 -20.43 4.41
CA GLU A 341 -15.92 -19.50 5.55
C GLU A 341 -15.59 -18.06 5.15
N ASN A 342 -15.07 -17.82 3.93
CA ASN A 342 -14.69 -16.51 3.43
C ASN A 342 -13.73 -15.78 4.39
N LEU A 343 -12.68 -16.47 4.82
CA LEU A 343 -11.68 -15.96 5.75
C LEU A 343 -11.13 -14.59 5.30
N VAL A 344 -11.11 -13.63 6.23
CA VAL A 344 -10.46 -12.33 6.10
C VAL A 344 -9.49 -12.12 7.25
N ILE A 345 -8.23 -11.84 6.92
CA ILE A 345 -7.18 -11.52 7.89
C ILE A 345 -6.65 -10.11 7.61
N LEU A 346 -6.48 -9.34 8.67
CA LEU A 346 -5.81 -8.04 8.65
C LEU A 346 -4.58 -8.10 9.55
N ILE A 347 -3.47 -7.53 9.10
CA ILE A 347 -2.26 -7.34 9.91
C ILE A 347 -1.92 -5.85 9.88
N PHE A 348 -1.82 -5.23 11.06
CA PHE A 348 -1.79 -3.77 11.17
C PHE A 348 -1.19 -3.25 12.48
N HIS A 349 -0.99 -1.94 12.55
CA HIS A 349 -0.46 -1.20 13.70
C HIS A 349 -1.58 -0.38 14.37
N PRO A 350 -2.34 -0.96 15.31
CA PRO A 350 -3.49 -0.28 15.92
C PRO A 350 -3.03 0.99 16.66
N HIS A 351 -3.51 2.16 16.23
CA HIS A 351 -3.10 3.47 16.75
C HIS A 351 -1.58 3.70 16.71
N GLY A 352 -0.89 3.10 15.74
CA GLY A 352 0.57 3.15 15.68
C GLY A 352 1.26 2.24 16.70
N TYR A 353 0.54 1.44 17.48
CA TYR A 353 1.16 0.49 18.41
C TYR A 353 1.83 -0.68 17.68
N TYR A 354 2.45 -1.60 18.41
CA TYR A 354 3.12 -2.75 17.78
C TYR A 354 2.13 -3.62 17.02
N LYS A 355 2.65 -4.44 16.10
CA LYS A 355 1.87 -5.17 15.12
C LYS A 355 0.90 -6.16 15.76
N HIS A 356 -0.35 -6.10 15.33
CA HIS A 356 -1.40 -7.04 15.67
C HIS A 356 -2.00 -7.63 14.39
N LEU A 357 -2.75 -8.72 14.55
CA LEU A 357 -3.66 -9.21 13.54
C LEU A 357 -5.09 -9.29 14.07
N SER A 358 -6.05 -9.29 13.16
CA SER A 358 -7.42 -9.67 13.43
C SER A 358 -7.93 -10.63 12.37
N VAL A 359 -8.85 -11.51 12.79
CA VAL A 359 -9.44 -12.55 11.96
C VAL A 359 -10.95 -12.34 11.94
N GLY A 360 -11.54 -12.50 10.78
CA GLY A 360 -12.98 -12.47 10.59
C GLY A 360 -13.34 -13.04 9.24
N HIS A 361 -14.47 -12.59 8.72
CA HIS A 361 -15.10 -13.16 7.55
C HIS A 361 -15.59 -12.05 6.64
N TYR A 362 -15.41 -12.28 5.35
CA TYR A 362 -16.04 -11.48 4.32
C TYR A 362 -17.56 -11.67 4.39
N ILE A 363 -18.29 -10.58 4.15
CA ILE A 363 -19.75 -10.54 4.14
C ILE A 363 -20.23 -10.47 2.69
N GLU A 364 -20.01 -9.35 2.02
CA GLU A 364 -20.49 -9.11 0.67
C GLU A 364 -19.65 -8.08 -0.11
N THR A 365 -19.86 -8.03 -1.42
CA THR A 365 -19.27 -7.05 -2.33
C THR A 365 -20.41 -6.20 -2.86
N HIS A 366 -20.20 -4.90 -2.82
CA HIS A 366 -21.09 -3.91 -3.39
C HIS A 366 -20.49 -3.41 -4.70
N LYS A 367 -21.37 -3.11 -5.65
CA LYS A 367 -21.05 -2.52 -6.95
C LYS A 367 -21.98 -1.34 -7.18
N GLU A 368 -21.42 -0.19 -7.51
CA GLU A 368 -22.16 1.02 -7.83
C GLU A 368 -21.60 1.63 -9.11
N LEU A 369 -22.48 2.02 -10.03
CA LEU A 369 -22.09 2.72 -11.25
C LEU A 369 -22.13 4.22 -10.99
N ASN A 370 -21.00 4.90 -11.17
CA ASN A 370 -20.87 6.35 -11.03
C ASN A 370 -20.13 6.92 -12.24
N ASP A 371 -20.82 7.71 -13.09
CA ASP A 371 -20.27 8.34 -14.29
C ASP A 371 -19.42 7.40 -15.16
N ASP A 372 -20.02 6.28 -15.59
CA ASP A 372 -19.40 5.20 -16.38
C ASP A 372 -18.25 4.43 -15.69
N LYS A 373 -18.01 4.67 -14.39
CA LYS A 373 -17.07 3.89 -13.57
C LYS A 373 -17.81 2.97 -12.62
N GLU A 374 -17.48 1.69 -12.66
CA GLU A 374 -17.93 0.71 -11.66
C GLU A 374 -17.05 0.84 -10.42
N LEU A 375 -17.64 1.32 -9.33
CA LEU A 375 -17.05 1.30 -7.99
C LEU A 375 -17.38 -0.04 -7.34
N GLN A 376 -16.35 -0.75 -6.88
CA GLN A 376 -16.50 -2.00 -6.17
C GLN A 376 -15.83 -1.90 -4.79
N TRP A 377 -16.56 -2.27 -3.74
CA TRP A 377 -15.99 -2.40 -2.39
C TRP A 377 -16.55 -3.62 -1.69
N SER A 378 -15.81 -4.15 -0.73
CA SER A 378 -16.22 -5.31 0.05
C SER A 378 -16.42 -4.96 1.51
N THR A 379 -17.37 -5.62 2.15
CA THR A 379 -17.60 -5.56 3.59
C THR A 379 -17.18 -6.88 4.25
N TYR A 380 -16.71 -6.76 5.49
CA TYR A 380 -16.27 -7.87 6.31
C TYR A 380 -16.53 -7.54 7.78
N ASN A 381 -16.64 -8.57 8.62
CA ASN A 381 -16.82 -8.40 10.07
C ASN A 381 -15.50 -8.45 10.85
N THR A 382 -14.35 -8.53 10.17
CA THR A 382 -13.02 -8.52 10.79
C THR A 382 -12.81 -7.25 11.62
N PRO A 383 -12.46 -7.38 12.91
CA PRO A 383 -12.25 -6.23 13.80
C PRO A 383 -11.20 -5.25 13.27
N THR A 384 -11.53 -3.96 13.28
CA THR A 384 -10.67 -2.85 12.81
C THR A 384 -10.70 -1.69 13.79
N CYS A 385 -9.66 -0.86 13.81
CA CYS A 385 -9.67 0.43 14.50
C CYS A 385 -9.38 1.54 13.47
N THR A 386 -8.85 2.70 13.87
CA THR A 386 -8.34 3.71 12.93
C THR A 386 -6.89 3.43 12.54
N GLY A 387 -6.11 2.74 13.38
CA GLY A 387 -4.74 2.33 13.00
C GLY A 387 -4.67 1.21 11.97
N SER A 388 -5.80 0.57 11.66
CA SER A 388 -5.88 -0.41 10.56
C SER A 388 -5.98 0.25 9.18
N ASP A 389 -6.09 1.57 9.11
CA ASP A 389 -6.15 2.29 7.84
C ASP A 389 -4.88 2.02 7.01
N GLY A 390 -5.07 1.65 5.73
CA GLY A 390 -3.99 1.23 4.83
C GLY A 390 -3.47 -0.19 5.01
N ALA A 391 -4.03 -0.98 5.93
CA ALA A 391 -3.67 -2.39 6.10
C ALA A 391 -4.03 -3.24 4.88
N TYR A 392 -3.17 -4.22 4.56
CA TYR A 392 -3.45 -5.18 3.50
C TYR A 392 -4.53 -6.18 3.95
N VAL A 393 -5.53 -6.38 3.12
CA VAL A 393 -6.64 -7.31 3.38
C VAL A 393 -6.36 -8.64 2.69
N LEU A 394 -6.03 -9.66 3.48
CA LEU A 394 -5.95 -11.03 2.99
C LEU A 394 -7.35 -11.63 2.99
N ASN A 395 -7.95 -11.80 1.82
CA ASN A 395 -9.32 -12.31 1.66
C ASN A 395 -9.35 -13.48 0.69
N THR A 396 -9.87 -14.62 1.14
CA THR A 396 -9.96 -15.87 0.37
C THR A 396 -11.00 -15.85 -0.74
N LYS A 397 -12.01 -14.98 -0.67
CA LYS A 397 -13.14 -14.96 -1.62
C LYS A 397 -12.94 -14.09 -2.86
N LEU A 398 -12.16 -13.00 -2.75
CA LEU A 398 -12.05 -11.97 -3.81
C LEU A 398 -11.49 -12.48 -5.15
N PHE A 399 -11.03 -13.71 -5.21
CA PHE A 399 -10.44 -14.30 -6.41
C PHE A 399 -11.44 -15.07 -7.28
N HIS A 400 -12.63 -15.40 -6.76
CA HIS A 400 -13.68 -16.08 -7.52
C HIS A 400 -14.59 -15.14 -8.32
N SER A 401 -14.41 -13.82 -8.20
CA SER A 401 -15.27 -12.82 -8.85
C SER A 401 -14.68 -12.22 -10.14
N PHE A 402 -13.53 -12.70 -10.61
CA PHE A 402 -12.87 -12.23 -11.83
C PHE A 402 -13.05 -13.17 -13.04
N ASP A 403 -13.91 -14.19 -12.93
CA ASP A 403 -14.31 -15.09 -14.03
C ASP A 403 -15.44 -14.50 -14.89
#